data_AF-A0A534QI11-F1
#
_entry.id   AF-A0A534QI11-F1
#
_cell.length_a   1.000
_cell.length_b   1.000
_cell.length_c   1.000
_cell.angle_alpha   90.00
_cell.angle_beta   90.00
_cell.angle_gamma   90.00
#
_symmetry.space_group_name_H-M   'P 1'
#
loop_
_entity.id
_entity.type
_entity.pdbx_description
1 polymer ?
#
loop_
_entity_poly.entity_id
_entity_poly.type
_entity_poly.pdbx_seq_one_letter_code
_entity_poly.pdbx_strand_id
1 'polypeptide(L)'
;HLPAARRGDRGGQARGLPGRGRDAAGRHARLSAARLPRRAVRARAARGSVSGPPPVRRRVRILRALRLLAHRQPGAGGLPDGAAPAAPLAALVERGGGRHRRPARGAGDLALQPLPAVLGGSHRPARRLLLRVRDGVLRVGDASRAGGTAVARTALSATSQRLRIVLALPALLGIFGLGEAILDRRGLRLDLTPERRYTLSDHAKKILDELPADVRILAFLRSQDPRNPAILDLLRRVEGRTRRVHADVVDVNRSPALARQYDVDSYGALVVESDGRRRVFSNPREEVLMAALLQVTRQQRKIVGWVVGHGEGDLANIDRHRGFSTVRALLEQEYYEVRPVSLIGDEVPPETSVLVIAGPQKDFLPEELAAVDRYLQRPGQALVMLDPLRAPELATFLRRYYIALPPDVVVDPSARLYGGEYLTMQLSVERGDHPILAPLDAPPLFSLTRSVEVLAGEAGAMMAVPFLRTSGESWATADTGVLRAGAATFVVGRDRPGPVAVGVEVAFRTLTPPGAPPEQGRLIVYGNSEFANNFFIEFLGNKDLLVNTVDWLAREPQAISQRPRSQELGVHQFYVSNEQGDRIFWGTAVLEPMLFAVVGLALAARRRWG
;
A
#
# COMPACT_ATOMS: atom_id res chain seq x y z
N HIS A 1 -56.34 26.35 -38.43
CA HIS A 1 -57.58 25.74 -38.92
C HIS A 1 -57.53 24.22 -38.71
N LEU A 2 -58.35 23.71 -37.79
CA LEU A 2 -58.78 22.30 -37.63
C LEU A 2 -59.97 22.04 -38.60
N PRO A 3 -60.66 20.86 -38.64
CA PRO A 3 -60.28 19.43 -38.58
C PRO A 3 -61.16 18.51 -39.48
N ALA A 4 -60.97 17.17 -39.44
CA ALA A 4 -62.02 16.13 -39.52
C ALA A 4 -61.44 14.79 -38.99
N ALA A 5 -61.90 14.11 -37.92
CA ALA A 5 -63.19 13.43 -37.64
C ALA A 5 -63.44 12.22 -38.59
N ARG A 6 -63.81 10.98 -38.19
CA ARG A 6 -64.58 10.48 -37.04
C ARG A 6 -64.68 8.92 -37.03
N ARG A 7 -64.91 8.37 -35.82
CA ARG A 7 -65.82 7.25 -35.40
C ARG A 7 -65.55 5.76 -35.72
N GLY A 8 -65.71 4.96 -34.66
CA GLY A 8 -66.24 3.59 -34.71
C GLY A 8 -66.19 2.85 -33.36
N ASP A 9 -67.29 2.89 -32.60
CA ASP A 9 -67.51 2.27 -31.27
C ASP A 9 -68.53 1.10 -31.38
N ARG A 10 -68.45 0.12 -30.47
CA ARG A 10 -69.40 -0.97 -30.07
C ARG A 10 -68.60 -2.04 -29.29
N GLY A 11 -68.92 -2.55 -28.09
CA GLY A 11 -70.09 -2.48 -27.20
C GLY A 11 -70.48 -3.90 -26.70
N GLY A 12 -70.56 -4.13 -25.37
CA GLY A 12 -71.23 -5.29 -24.72
C GLY A 12 -70.55 -5.80 -23.42
N GLN A 13 -70.98 -5.39 -22.21
CA GLN A 13 -71.92 -6.07 -21.26
C GLN A 13 -71.31 -7.26 -20.46
N ALA A 14 -71.48 -7.50 -19.15
CA ALA A 14 -72.30 -6.90 -18.08
C ALA A 14 -71.93 -7.42 -16.66
N ARG A 15 -72.45 -6.71 -15.63
CA ARG A 15 -72.93 -7.12 -14.27
C ARG A 15 -71.96 -7.31 -13.07
N GLY A 16 -72.23 -6.53 -12.00
CA GLY A 16 -72.17 -6.99 -10.60
C GLY A 16 -71.61 -6.00 -9.54
N LEU A 17 -72.45 -5.08 -9.02
CA LEU A 17 -72.29 -4.35 -7.73
C LEU A 17 -72.82 -5.22 -6.56
N PRO A 18 -72.81 -4.81 -5.25
CA PRO A 18 -72.25 -3.63 -4.53
C PRO A 18 -71.43 -4.05 -3.28
N GLY A 19 -70.84 -3.24 -2.38
CA GLY A 19 -70.86 -1.82 -2.06
C GLY A 19 -70.29 -1.57 -0.64
N ARG A 20 -70.35 -0.29 -0.21
CA ARG A 20 -69.91 0.35 1.08
C ARG A 20 -68.40 0.69 1.13
N GLY A 21 -67.94 1.95 1.18
CA GLY A 21 -68.57 3.25 1.42
C GLY A 21 -68.38 3.74 2.85
N ARG A 22 -67.49 4.72 3.07
CA ARG A 22 -67.68 5.95 3.89
C ARG A 22 -66.36 6.71 4.13
N ASP A 23 -66.21 7.81 3.40
CA ASP A 23 -66.20 9.21 3.87
C ASP A 23 -65.43 9.67 5.12
N ALA A 24 -64.73 10.79 4.84
CA ALA A 24 -64.73 12.07 5.57
C ALA A 24 -63.61 12.39 6.57
N ALA A 25 -62.69 13.24 6.09
CA ALA A 25 -62.48 14.64 6.52
C ALA A 25 -62.30 14.98 8.02
N GLY A 26 -61.17 15.66 8.30
CA GLY A 26 -61.26 17.01 8.88
C GLY A 26 -60.50 17.32 10.17
N ARG A 27 -59.69 18.39 10.08
CA ARG A 27 -59.47 19.50 11.04
C ARG A 27 -58.36 19.40 12.11
N HIS A 28 -57.47 20.39 12.00
CA HIS A 28 -56.80 21.22 13.01
C HIS A 28 -56.94 20.90 14.50
N ALA A 29 -55.80 20.92 15.22
CA ALA A 29 -55.68 21.59 16.52
C ALA A 29 -54.21 21.97 16.84
N ARG A 30 -54.02 23.24 17.20
CA ARG A 30 -52.85 23.80 17.93
C ARG A 30 -52.94 23.42 19.43
N LEU A 31 -51.90 23.80 20.20
CA LEU A 31 -51.74 23.90 21.67
C LEU A 31 -50.75 22.84 22.20
N SER A 32 -49.82 23.09 23.13
CA SER A 32 -49.44 24.27 23.92
C SER A 32 -48.08 24.02 24.59
N ALA A 33 -47.36 25.10 24.88
CA ALA A 33 -46.21 25.11 25.76
C ALA A 33 -46.58 24.79 27.22
N ALA A 34 -45.73 24.05 27.92
CA ALA A 34 -45.72 23.97 29.38
C ALA A 34 -44.29 23.97 29.93
N ARG A 35 -44.07 24.85 30.89
CA ARG A 35 -42.82 25.21 31.57
C ARG A 35 -42.65 24.40 32.88
N LEU A 36 -41.38 24.11 33.20
CA LEU A 36 -40.73 24.05 34.53
C LEU A 36 -41.04 22.84 35.46
N PRO A 37 -40.21 22.52 36.49
CA PRO A 37 -39.14 23.34 37.10
C PRO A 37 -37.76 22.68 37.39
N ARG A 38 -36.79 23.57 37.64
CA ARG A 38 -35.49 23.34 38.28
C ARG A 38 -35.65 22.91 39.74
N ARG A 39 -34.82 21.98 40.21
CA ARG A 39 -34.55 21.76 41.64
C ARG A 39 -33.05 21.77 41.90
N ALA A 40 -32.65 22.66 42.80
CA ALA A 40 -31.33 22.80 43.38
C ALA A 40 -31.12 21.75 44.47
N VAL A 41 -29.89 21.24 44.60
CA VAL A 41 -29.41 20.64 45.85
C VAL A 41 -28.05 21.25 46.18
N ARG A 42 -28.00 21.88 47.35
CA ARG A 42 -26.81 22.47 47.99
C ARG A 42 -25.97 21.40 48.69
N ALA A 43 -24.70 21.75 48.83
CA ALA A 43 -23.60 21.05 49.48
C ALA A 43 -23.86 20.59 50.93
N ARG A 44 -23.14 19.53 51.33
CA ARG A 44 -22.79 19.30 52.74
C ARG A 44 -21.32 18.87 52.84
N ALA A 45 -20.53 19.75 53.44
CA ALA A 45 -19.18 19.48 53.90
C ALA A 45 -19.23 18.67 55.20
N ALA A 46 -18.34 17.69 55.36
CA ALA A 46 -18.04 17.06 56.63
C ALA A 46 -16.55 17.26 56.94
N ARG A 47 -16.28 17.96 58.04
CA ARG A 47 -14.98 18.07 58.70
C ARG A 47 -14.77 16.83 59.58
N GLY A 48 -13.54 16.31 59.58
CA GLY A 48 -13.04 15.34 60.56
C GLY A 48 -11.51 15.36 60.53
N SER A 49 -10.91 16.00 61.53
CA SER A 49 -9.47 16.16 61.76
C SER A 49 -8.97 15.21 62.87
N VAL A 50 -7.63 15.16 63.01
CA VAL A 50 -6.82 14.60 64.13
C VAL A 50 -6.51 13.10 63.97
N SER A 51 -5.28 12.57 64.04
CA SER A 51 -3.95 13.00 64.55
C SER A 51 -2.83 12.11 63.99
N GLY A 52 -1.64 12.67 63.75
CA GLY A 52 -0.35 11.94 63.68
C GLY A 52 0.38 11.91 65.04
N PRO A 53 1.72 11.71 65.08
CA PRO A 53 2.46 10.45 65.31
C PRO A 53 3.24 10.48 66.68
N PRO A 54 4.19 9.57 67.08
CA PRO A 54 5.56 9.47 66.50
C PRO A 54 6.24 8.05 66.72
N PRO A 55 7.59 7.87 66.87
CA PRO A 55 8.39 6.96 66.02
C PRO A 55 9.02 5.75 66.77
N VAL A 56 9.56 4.75 66.06
CA VAL A 56 10.44 3.74 66.70
C VAL A 56 11.74 3.52 65.92
N ARG A 57 12.84 3.68 66.65
CA ARG A 57 14.24 3.52 66.28
C ARG A 57 14.70 2.05 66.35
N ARG A 58 15.59 1.69 65.42
CA ARG A 58 16.82 0.86 65.51
C ARG A 58 16.75 -0.54 66.15
N ARG A 59 17.24 -1.54 65.39
CA ARG A 59 18.40 -2.35 65.81
C ARG A 59 19.27 -2.77 64.61
N VAL A 60 20.58 -2.66 64.84
CA VAL A 60 21.71 -2.85 63.94
C VAL A 60 22.30 -4.24 64.18
N ARG A 61 22.84 -4.90 63.15
CA ARG A 61 24.12 -5.65 63.25
C ARG A 61 24.88 -5.58 61.91
N ILE A 62 26.09 -5.05 62.00
CA ILE A 62 27.15 -4.94 60.98
C ILE A 62 28.21 -6.00 61.30
N LEU A 63 28.91 -6.50 60.27
CA LEU A 63 30.37 -6.76 60.13
C LEU A 63 30.52 -7.70 58.92
N ARG A 64 31.45 -7.57 57.95
CA ARG A 64 32.80 -6.98 57.92
C ARG A 64 33.27 -6.94 56.44
N ALA A 65 33.98 -5.90 56.01
CA ALA A 65 35.05 -6.01 55.00
C ALA A 65 36.01 -4.81 55.12
N LEU A 66 37.30 -5.13 55.11
CA LEU A 66 38.44 -4.27 55.42
C LEU A 66 38.85 -3.31 54.27
N ARG A 67 39.49 -2.21 54.67
CA ARG A 67 40.18 -1.15 53.90
C ARG A 67 41.43 -1.62 53.13
N LEU A 68 41.81 -0.88 52.08
CA LEU A 68 43.15 -0.29 51.83
C LEU A 68 43.03 0.69 50.64
N LEU A 69 43.04 2.00 50.88
CA LEU A 69 44.15 2.97 50.72
C LEU A 69 44.56 3.29 49.28
N ALA A 70 44.42 4.56 48.91
CA ALA A 70 44.83 5.16 47.64
C ALA A 70 46.15 5.94 47.81
N HIS A 71 47.02 5.92 46.79
CA HIS A 71 48.03 6.96 46.61
C HIS A 71 48.33 7.30 45.13
N ARG A 72 48.24 8.62 44.87
CA ARG A 72 48.77 9.55 43.85
C ARG A 72 49.26 9.14 42.42
N GLN A 73 48.92 10.04 41.48
CA GLN A 73 49.35 10.31 40.08
C GLN A 73 50.87 10.65 39.92
N PRO A 74 51.45 11.16 38.77
CA PRO A 74 50.99 11.36 37.35
C PRO A 74 52.06 11.03 36.24
N GLY A 75 51.69 11.21 34.96
CA GLY A 75 52.57 11.58 33.81
C GLY A 75 52.83 10.46 32.77
N ALA A 76 53.11 10.67 31.48
CA ALA A 76 53.08 11.78 30.51
C ALA A 76 53.55 11.19 29.14
N GLY A 77 53.10 11.73 28.00
CA GLY A 77 53.65 11.50 26.64
C GLY A 77 53.12 10.25 25.91
N GLY A 78 52.85 10.21 24.60
CA GLY A 78 53.12 11.13 23.49
C GLY A 78 53.49 10.33 22.22
N LEU A 79 52.58 10.33 21.23
CA LEU A 79 52.81 10.23 19.77
C LEU A 79 53.22 8.89 19.07
N PRO A 80 53.04 8.78 17.72
CA PRO A 80 52.63 7.56 17.00
C PRO A 80 53.57 7.12 15.83
N ASP A 81 53.09 6.13 15.04
CA ASP A 81 53.40 5.78 13.64
C ASP A 81 54.76 5.15 13.24
N GLY A 82 54.69 4.30 12.20
CA GLY A 82 55.81 3.77 11.41
C GLY A 82 55.76 2.25 11.23
N ALA A 83 55.10 1.72 10.20
CA ALA A 83 55.65 1.43 8.86
C ALA A 83 56.61 0.21 8.81
N ALA A 84 56.23 -0.73 7.94
CA ALA A 84 56.99 -1.90 7.46
C ALA A 84 58.21 -1.44 6.57
N PRO A 85 58.91 -2.27 5.75
CA PRO A 85 58.80 -3.72 5.47
C PRO A 85 60.13 -4.47 5.18
N ALA A 86 59.98 -5.75 4.77
CA ALA A 86 60.79 -6.51 3.79
C ALA A 86 62.19 -7.01 4.23
N ALA A 87 62.73 -8.13 3.75
CA ALA A 87 62.74 -8.66 2.38
C ALA A 87 63.27 -10.15 2.35
N PRO A 88 63.62 -10.78 1.22
CA PRO A 88 62.71 -11.48 0.29
C PRO A 88 63.29 -12.82 -0.25
N LEU A 89 62.80 -13.27 -1.42
CA LEU A 89 63.29 -14.31 -2.37
C LEU A 89 62.58 -15.68 -2.25
N ALA A 90 61.68 -16.03 -3.19
CA ALA A 90 61.93 -16.60 -4.54
C ALA A 90 62.37 -18.09 -4.43
N ALA A 91 61.97 -19.07 -5.26
CA ALA A 91 61.10 -19.22 -6.42
C ALA A 91 60.90 -20.76 -6.60
N LEU A 92 60.27 -21.16 -7.72
CA LEU A 92 60.09 -22.52 -8.29
C LEU A 92 58.97 -23.37 -7.67
N VAL A 93 57.87 -23.75 -8.35
CA VAL A 93 57.60 -24.29 -9.71
C VAL A 93 57.78 -25.81 -9.82
N GLU A 94 56.68 -26.45 -10.26
CA GLU A 94 56.49 -27.82 -10.81
C GLU A 94 56.53 -29.04 -9.88
N ARG A 95 55.91 -30.19 -10.22
CA ARG A 95 54.67 -30.64 -10.89
C ARG A 95 54.79 -32.18 -10.88
N GLY A 96 53.67 -32.89 -10.85
CA GLY A 96 53.58 -34.35 -11.11
C GLY A 96 53.00 -35.09 -9.91
N GLY A 97 51.91 -35.85 -9.99
CA GLY A 97 51.36 -36.62 -11.11
C GLY A 97 51.42 -38.09 -10.71
N GLY A 98 50.27 -38.74 -10.44
CA GLY A 98 50.24 -40.19 -10.17
C GLY A 98 48.94 -40.71 -9.55
N ARG A 99 48.35 -41.72 -10.19
CA ARG A 99 47.00 -42.26 -10.00
C ARG A 99 46.84 -43.27 -8.85
N HIS A 100 45.61 -43.32 -8.32
CA HIS A 100 44.83 -44.44 -7.74
C HIS A 100 45.50 -45.73 -7.20
N ARG A 101 45.23 -46.08 -5.92
CA ARG A 101 44.34 -47.19 -5.50
C ARG A 101 44.21 -47.35 -3.95
N ARG A 102 42.97 -47.11 -3.45
CA ARG A 102 42.22 -47.75 -2.34
C ARG A 102 42.75 -47.81 -0.88
N PRO A 103 41.85 -47.94 0.13
CA PRO A 103 41.86 -47.10 1.33
C PRO A 103 42.30 -47.83 2.61
N ALA A 104 42.77 -47.06 3.60
CA ALA A 104 42.83 -47.48 4.99
C ALA A 104 42.24 -46.38 5.88
N ARG A 105 41.25 -46.78 6.69
CA ARG A 105 40.54 -45.97 7.69
C ARG A 105 41.41 -45.77 8.93
N GLY A 106 41.27 -44.60 9.57
CA GLY A 106 41.54 -44.45 11.00
C GLY A 106 42.07 -43.09 11.43
N ALA A 107 41.17 -42.12 11.62
CA ALA A 107 41.25 -41.06 12.64
C ALA A 107 40.05 -40.12 12.43
N GLY A 108 39.13 -40.09 13.39
CA GLY A 108 37.94 -39.25 13.34
C GLY A 108 38.26 -37.85 13.86
N ASP A 109 38.55 -36.93 12.94
CA ASP A 109 38.40 -35.49 13.20
C ASP A 109 36.96 -35.09 12.86
N LEU A 110 36.19 -34.70 13.88
CA LEU A 110 34.84 -34.19 13.69
C LEU A 110 34.93 -32.71 13.27
N ALA A 111 35.04 -32.49 11.96
CA ALA A 111 34.95 -31.17 11.36
C ALA A 111 33.51 -30.65 11.42
N LEU A 112 33.21 -29.77 12.37
CA LEU A 112 32.00 -28.95 12.32
C LEU A 112 32.21 -27.81 11.32
N GLN A 113 31.80 -28.04 10.07
CA GLN A 113 31.65 -27.00 9.06
C GLN A 113 30.38 -26.17 9.36
N PRO A 114 30.47 -24.83 9.38
CA PRO A 114 29.28 -23.98 9.20
C PRO A 114 28.89 -24.01 7.71
N LEU A 115 27.62 -24.29 7.40
CA LEU A 115 27.11 -24.15 6.03
C LEU A 115 27.07 -22.67 5.62
N PRO A 116 27.35 -22.36 4.35
CA PRO A 116 27.88 -21.07 3.94
C PRO A 116 26.81 -20.05 3.57
N ALA A 117 27.16 -18.79 3.79
CA ALA A 117 26.59 -17.65 3.10
C ALA A 117 26.82 -17.81 1.58
N VAL A 118 25.73 -18.04 0.86
CA VAL A 118 25.62 -17.67 -0.55
C VAL A 118 25.48 -16.16 -0.55
N LEU A 119 26.57 -15.47 -0.91
CA LEU A 119 26.62 -14.25 -1.72
C LEU A 119 28.06 -13.72 -1.65
N GLY A 120 28.71 -13.73 -2.80
CA GLY A 120 30.15 -13.55 -2.95
C GLY A 120 30.65 -12.18 -2.53
N GLY A 121 31.95 -12.14 -2.20
CA GLY A 121 32.65 -10.88 -2.00
C GLY A 121 33.94 -11.01 -1.20
N SER A 122 35.01 -11.39 -1.89
CA SER A 122 36.42 -11.11 -1.57
C SER A 122 37.06 -11.72 -0.30
N HIS A 123 38.26 -12.27 -0.54
CA HIS A 123 39.14 -12.94 0.40
C HIS A 123 39.50 -12.12 1.65
N ARG A 124 39.20 -12.65 2.84
CA ARG A 124 39.98 -12.39 4.07
C ARG A 124 40.20 -13.71 4.81
N PRO A 125 41.44 -14.07 5.21
CA PRO A 125 41.67 -15.26 6.00
C PRO A 125 41.10 -15.06 7.42
N ALA A 126 40.21 -15.96 7.81
CA ALA A 126 39.60 -15.98 9.14
C ALA A 126 40.67 -16.20 10.22
N ARG A 127 40.86 -15.22 11.11
CA ARG A 127 41.62 -15.39 12.35
C ARG A 127 40.89 -16.42 13.22
N ARG A 128 41.49 -17.60 13.39
CA ARG A 128 41.04 -18.62 14.35
C ARG A 128 41.13 -18.03 15.76
N LEU A 129 39.99 -17.73 16.38
CA LEU A 129 39.93 -17.41 17.80
C LEU A 129 40.01 -18.74 18.57
N LEU A 130 41.22 -19.14 18.96
CA LEU A 130 41.42 -20.30 19.82
C LEU A 130 41.06 -19.90 21.25
N LEU A 131 39.92 -20.38 21.74
CA LEU A 131 39.51 -20.20 23.13
C LEU A 131 40.36 -21.15 24.00
N ARG A 132 41.27 -20.58 24.78
CA ARG A 132 42.16 -21.32 25.69
C ARG A 132 41.36 -21.75 26.92
N VAL A 133 40.74 -22.93 26.87
CA VAL A 133 40.09 -23.54 28.03
C VAL A 133 41.20 -23.96 29.00
N ARG A 134 41.15 -23.45 30.23
CA ARG A 134 42.15 -23.71 31.27
C ARG A 134 41.91 -25.10 31.84
N ASP A 135 42.91 -25.96 31.72
CA ASP A 135 42.88 -27.36 32.14
C ASP A 135 42.58 -27.53 33.63
N GLY A 136 41.41 -28.09 33.90
CA GLY A 136 41.01 -28.53 35.23
C GLY A 136 39.62 -29.14 35.15
N VAL A 137 39.54 -30.46 35.33
CA VAL A 137 38.33 -31.29 35.29
C VAL A 137 37.91 -31.74 33.89
N LEU A 138 38.70 -32.62 33.26
CA LEU A 138 38.25 -33.78 32.47
C LEU A 138 39.47 -34.45 31.79
N ARG A 139 40.17 -35.33 32.51
CA ARG A 139 41.07 -36.32 31.90
C ARG A 139 40.28 -37.61 31.69
N VAL A 140 39.91 -37.88 30.44
CA VAL A 140 39.52 -39.22 29.98
C VAL A 140 40.76 -39.82 29.34
N GLY A 141 41.31 -40.87 29.96
CA GLY A 141 42.62 -41.42 29.61
C GLY A 141 42.59 -42.32 28.38
N ASP A 142 43.58 -42.13 27.50
CA ASP A 142 44.01 -43.11 26.52
C ASP A 142 44.74 -44.25 27.23
N ALA A 143 44.15 -45.45 27.21
CA ALA A 143 44.78 -46.67 27.68
C ALA A 143 45.44 -47.38 26.50
N SER A 144 46.77 -47.42 26.46
CA SER A 144 47.48 -48.44 25.70
C SER A 144 48.68 -48.99 26.47
N ARG A 145 48.64 -50.32 26.63
CA ARG A 145 49.72 -51.30 26.86
C ARG A 145 50.37 -51.42 28.25
N ALA A 146 49.95 -52.52 28.90
CA ALA A 146 50.74 -53.64 29.41
C ALA A 146 51.54 -53.49 30.73
N GLY A 147 51.06 -54.21 31.75
CA GLY A 147 51.89 -54.81 32.81
C GLY A 147 51.62 -54.33 34.24
N GLY A 148 50.98 -55.17 35.06
CA GLY A 148 51.24 -55.22 36.52
C GLY A 148 50.43 -54.30 37.45
N THR A 149 49.16 -54.65 37.67
CA THR A 149 48.38 -54.56 38.93
C THR A 149 48.53 -53.37 39.91
N ALA A 150 47.40 -52.66 40.03
CA ALA A 150 46.72 -52.23 41.25
C ALA A 150 47.05 -50.85 41.86
N VAL A 151 46.39 -49.79 41.35
CA VAL A 151 45.65 -48.84 42.21
C VAL A 151 44.40 -48.34 41.47
N ALA A 152 43.23 -48.65 42.05
CA ALA A 152 41.92 -48.00 41.89
C ALA A 152 41.40 -47.69 40.47
N ARG A 153 40.77 -48.70 39.85
CA ARG A 153 39.55 -48.43 39.07
C ARG A 153 38.50 -47.86 40.04
N THR A 154 38.28 -46.55 40.05
CA THR A 154 36.95 -46.05 40.40
C THR A 154 36.05 -46.40 39.22
N ALA A 155 35.58 -47.64 39.21
CA ALA A 155 34.36 -47.99 38.53
C ALA A 155 33.29 -47.04 39.07
N LEU A 156 32.97 -46.00 38.30
CA LEU A 156 31.68 -45.34 38.45
C LEU A 156 30.66 -46.43 38.15
N SER A 157 30.19 -47.10 39.20
CA SER A 157 29.09 -48.05 39.10
C SER A 157 27.97 -47.35 38.33
N ALA A 158 27.26 -48.07 37.47
CA ALA A 158 26.15 -47.50 36.70
C ALA A 158 25.19 -46.69 37.61
N THR A 159 25.10 -47.05 38.89
CA THR A 159 24.44 -46.33 39.98
C THR A 159 24.96 -44.91 40.23
N SER A 160 26.27 -44.69 40.28
CA SER A 160 26.86 -43.34 40.49
C SER A 160 26.66 -42.41 39.27
N GLN A 161 26.67 -42.95 38.06
CA GLN A 161 26.40 -42.19 36.83
C GLN A 161 24.90 -41.88 36.70
N ARG A 162 24.02 -42.82 37.05
CA ARG A 162 22.58 -42.59 37.19
C ARG A 162 22.27 -41.50 38.23
N LEU A 163 22.95 -41.51 39.38
CA LEU A 163 22.75 -40.50 40.43
C LEU A 163 23.14 -39.09 39.97
N ARG A 164 24.24 -38.94 39.21
CA ARG A 164 24.63 -37.64 38.64
C ARG A 164 23.64 -37.13 37.61
N ILE A 165 23.10 -38.00 36.76
CA ILE A 165 22.06 -37.62 35.79
C ILE A 165 20.78 -37.22 36.53
N VAL A 166 20.36 -38.00 37.55
CA VAL A 166 19.18 -37.71 38.38
C VAL A 166 19.33 -36.38 39.13
N LEU A 167 20.53 -36.00 39.57
CA LEU A 167 20.77 -34.69 40.20
C LEU A 167 20.90 -33.54 39.20
N ALA A 168 21.52 -33.77 38.04
CA ALA A 168 21.74 -32.74 37.03
C ALA A 168 20.45 -32.38 36.27
N LEU A 169 19.55 -33.35 36.08
CA LEU A 169 18.29 -33.15 35.36
C LEU A 169 17.39 -32.07 36.00
N PRO A 170 17.07 -32.08 37.30
CA PRO A 170 16.28 -31.03 37.92
C PRO A 170 17.01 -29.68 37.95
N ALA A 171 18.33 -29.66 38.06
CA ALA A 171 19.11 -28.41 37.96
C ALA A 171 19.03 -27.81 36.56
N LEU A 172 19.13 -28.64 35.51
CA LEU A 172 18.99 -28.21 34.12
C LEU A 172 17.56 -27.74 33.82
N LEU A 173 16.55 -28.48 34.28
CA LEU A 173 15.14 -28.07 34.19
C LEU A 173 14.88 -26.76 34.94
N GLY A 174 15.51 -26.57 36.11
CA GLY A 174 15.43 -25.34 36.88
C GLY A 174 16.07 -24.14 36.16
N ILE A 175 17.23 -24.33 35.54
CA ILE A 175 17.89 -23.31 34.70
C ILE A 175 17.02 -22.99 33.48
N PHE A 176 16.46 -24.01 32.83
CA PHE A 176 15.59 -23.84 31.67
C PHE A 176 14.31 -23.07 32.05
N GLY A 177 13.62 -23.47 33.13
CA GLY A 177 12.42 -22.79 33.62
C GLY A 177 12.71 -21.37 34.14
N LEU A 178 13.87 -21.12 34.75
CA LEU A 178 14.28 -19.78 35.14
C LEU A 178 14.59 -18.91 33.91
N GLY A 179 15.24 -19.48 32.90
CA GLY A 179 15.47 -18.85 31.61
C GLY A 179 14.14 -18.46 30.96
N GLU A 180 13.21 -19.40 30.85
CA GLU A 180 11.86 -19.17 30.33
C GLU A 180 11.15 -18.06 31.10
N ALA A 181 11.13 -18.11 32.44
CA ALA A 181 10.51 -17.08 33.27
C ALA A 181 11.13 -15.68 33.09
N ILE A 182 12.44 -15.58 32.83
CA ILE A 182 13.12 -14.31 32.55
C ILE A 182 12.80 -13.81 31.15
N LEU A 183 12.80 -14.69 30.14
CA LEU A 183 12.46 -14.34 28.76
C LEU A 183 10.99 -13.89 28.66
N ASP A 184 10.06 -14.60 29.31
CA ASP A 184 8.64 -14.25 29.36
C ASP A 184 8.42 -12.89 30.02
N ARG A 185 9.10 -12.62 31.14
CA ARG A 185 8.98 -11.32 31.84
C ARG A 185 9.57 -10.16 31.05
N ARG A 186 10.56 -10.39 30.19
CA ARG A 186 11.17 -9.34 29.36
C ARG A 186 10.54 -9.20 27.98
N GLY A 187 9.66 -10.12 27.57
CA GLY A 187 9.05 -10.11 26.23
C GLY A 187 10.07 -10.25 25.08
N LEU A 188 11.27 -10.77 25.37
CA LEU A 188 12.35 -10.89 24.40
C LEU A 188 12.05 -12.07 23.46
N ARG A 189 11.49 -11.76 22.28
CA ARG A 189 11.21 -12.74 21.23
C ARG A 189 12.29 -12.71 20.17
N LEU A 190 12.99 -13.82 20.00
CA LEU A 190 13.90 -14.04 18.87
C LEU A 190 13.18 -14.84 17.80
N ASP A 191 13.05 -14.25 16.62
CA ASP A 191 12.54 -14.92 15.44
C ASP A 191 13.67 -15.67 14.73
N LEU A 192 13.64 -17.00 14.82
CA LEU A 192 14.61 -17.89 14.20
C LEU A 192 14.16 -18.36 12.81
N THR A 193 13.04 -17.86 12.30
CA THR A 193 12.59 -18.23 10.96
C THR A 193 13.50 -17.58 9.90
N PRO A 194 13.85 -18.30 8.81
CA PRO A 194 14.71 -17.77 7.76
C PRO A 194 14.20 -16.45 7.15
N GLU A 195 12.88 -16.27 7.15
CA GLU A 195 12.19 -15.13 6.56
C GLU A 195 11.76 -14.07 7.59
N ARG A 196 12.08 -14.25 8.88
CA ARG A 196 11.67 -13.35 9.97
C ARG A 196 10.15 -13.06 10.01
N ARG A 197 9.31 -14.06 9.76
CA ARG A 197 7.85 -13.93 9.61
C ARG A 197 7.12 -13.43 10.87
N TYR A 198 7.75 -13.54 12.02
CA TYR A 198 7.25 -13.12 13.34
C TYR A 198 7.89 -11.83 13.83
N THR A 199 8.63 -11.12 12.96
CA THR A 199 9.19 -9.81 13.24
C THR A 199 8.46 -8.76 12.40
N LEU A 200 8.07 -7.63 13.00
CA LEU A 200 7.54 -6.50 12.22
C LEU A 200 8.60 -5.95 11.26
N SER A 201 8.18 -5.50 10.09
CA SER A 201 9.04 -4.78 9.16
C SER A 201 9.56 -3.47 9.77
N ASP A 202 10.68 -2.97 9.27
CA ASP A 202 11.23 -1.68 9.74
C ASP A 202 10.29 -0.52 9.39
N HIS A 203 9.52 -0.65 8.30
CA HIS A 203 8.47 0.28 7.93
C HIS A 203 7.32 0.31 8.95
N ALA A 204 6.79 -0.86 9.33
CA ALA A 204 5.74 -0.96 10.34
C ALA A 204 6.20 -0.42 11.70
N LYS A 205 7.43 -0.72 12.12
CA LYS A 205 7.99 -0.16 13.37
C LYS A 205 7.98 1.36 13.36
N LYS A 206 8.41 1.99 12.26
CA LYS A 206 8.43 3.44 12.13
C LYS A 206 7.03 4.05 12.24
N ILE A 207 6.04 3.46 11.56
CA ILE A 207 4.65 3.90 11.64
C ILE A 207 4.12 3.81 13.08
N LEU A 208 4.36 2.68 13.75
CA LEU A 208 3.86 2.46 15.11
C LEU A 208 4.51 3.36 16.16
N ASP A 209 5.77 3.74 15.95
CA ASP A 209 6.51 4.65 16.82
C ASP A 209 6.05 6.11 16.63
N GLU A 210 5.64 6.49 15.42
CA GLU A 210 5.21 7.85 15.03
C GLU A 210 3.68 8.07 15.13
N LEU A 211 2.92 7.12 15.67
CA LEU A 211 1.46 7.21 15.82
C LEU A 211 1.04 8.45 16.64
N PRO A 212 0.25 9.39 16.07
CA PRO A 212 -0.09 10.65 16.73
C PRO A 212 -1.26 10.52 17.74
N ALA A 213 -2.10 9.49 17.58
CA ALA A 213 -3.31 9.27 18.36
C ALA A 213 -3.44 7.79 18.77
N ASP A 214 -4.29 7.54 19.77
CA ASP A 214 -4.57 6.19 20.26
C ASP A 214 -5.57 5.49 19.31
N VAL A 215 -5.37 4.20 19.07
CA VAL A 215 -6.11 3.42 18.09
C VAL A 215 -6.65 2.14 18.72
N ARG A 216 -7.94 1.90 18.51
CA ARG A 216 -8.62 0.67 18.89
C ARG A 216 -8.81 -0.21 17.67
N ILE A 217 -8.50 -1.49 17.80
CA ILE A 217 -8.67 -2.49 16.77
C ILE A 217 -9.66 -3.53 17.28
N LEU A 218 -10.78 -3.73 16.59
CA LEU A 218 -11.74 -4.80 16.86
C LEU A 218 -11.57 -5.90 15.81
N ALA A 219 -11.12 -7.07 16.25
CA ALA A 219 -10.96 -8.25 15.41
C ALA A 219 -12.22 -9.12 15.48
N PHE A 220 -13.01 -9.14 14.42
CA PHE A 220 -14.23 -9.93 14.31
C PHE A 220 -13.90 -11.34 13.80
N LEU A 221 -13.64 -12.25 14.74
CA LEU A 221 -13.18 -13.60 14.49
C LEU A 221 -14.28 -14.63 14.72
N ARG A 222 -14.16 -15.81 14.09
CA ARG A 222 -14.99 -16.98 14.37
C ARG A 222 -14.15 -17.99 15.16
N SER A 223 -14.66 -18.53 16.27
CA SER A 223 -13.92 -19.46 17.15
C SER A 223 -13.13 -20.61 16.47
N GLN A 224 -13.53 -21.06 15.27
CA GLN A 224 -12.93 -22.22 14.57
C GLN A 224 -12.25 -21.85 13.23
N ASP A 225 -11.91 -20.59 13.01
CA ASP A 225 -11.23 -20.18 11.76
C ASP A 225 -9.72 -20.49 11.83
N PRO A 226 -9.16 -21.25 10.87
CA PRO A 226 -7.74 -21.58 10.83
C PRO A 226 -6.83 -20.34 10.68
N ARG A 227 -7.37 -19.19 10.28
CA ARG A 227 -6.62 -17.93 10.14
C ARG A 227 -6.39 -17.22 11.47
N ASN A 228 -7.20 -17.50 12.49
CA ASN A 228 -7.15 -16.79 13.78
C ASN A 228 -5.75 -16.72 14.42
N PRO A 229 -4.93 -17.80 14.45
CA PRO A 229 -3.61 -17.73 15.07
C PRO A 229 -2.70 -16.68 14.41
N ALA A 230 -2.77 -16.54 13.08
CA ALA A 230 -1.98 -15.56 12.34
C ALA A 230 -2.43 -14.12 12.63
N ILE A 231 -3.75 -13.89 12.66
CA ILE A 231 -4.33 -12.57 12.96
C ILE A 231 -3.98 -12.14 14.39
N LEU A 232 -4.20 -13.02 15.35
CA LEU A 232 -3.92 -12.77 16.76
C LEU A 232 -2.42 -12.58 17.04
N ASP A 233 -1.55 -13.23 16.27
CA ASP A 233 -0.11 -12.98 16.36
C ASP A 233 0.28 -11.59 15.82
N LEU A 234 -0.27 -11.18 14.67
CA LEU A 234 -0.05 -9.83 14.14
C LEU A 234 -0.51 -8.75 15.12
N LEU A 235 -1.73 -8.88 15.68
CA LEU A 235 -2.27 -7.91 16.64
C LEU A 235 -1.42 -7.81 17.90
N ARG A 236 -0.99 -8.95 18.46
CA ARG A 236 -0.10 -8.97 19.63
C ARG A 236 1.27 -8.33 19.34
N ARG A 237 1.80 -8.48 18.12
CA ARG A 237 3.06 -7.83 17.73
C ARG A 237 2.92 -6.32 17.66
N VAL A 238 1.81 -5.84 17.11
CA VAL A 238 1.51 -4.41 17.02
C VAL A 238 1.29 -3.80 18.42
N GLU A 239 0.46 -4.41 19.24
CA GLU A 239 0.18 -3.98 20.63
C GLU A 239 1.44 -4.06 21.51
N GLY A 240 2.31 -5.05 21.28
CA GLY A 240 3.57 -5.18 22.00
C GLY A 240 4.61 -4.10 21.64
N ARG A 241 4.49 -3.46 20.46
CA ARG A 241 5.42 -2.41 20.02
C ARG A 241 5.06 -1.04 20.57
N THR A 242 3.77 -0.70 20.60
CA THR A 242 3.28 0.62 20.99
C THR A 242 2.14 0.52 21.98
N ARG A 243 2.14 1.41 22.99
CA ARG A 243 1.06 1.48 23.98
C ARG A 243 -0.20 2.18 23.45
N ARG A 244 -0.13 2.80 22.27
CA ARG A 244 -1.22 3.54 21.66
C ARG A 244 -2.24 2.66 20.95
N VAL A 245 -1.87 1.41 20.64
CA VAL A 245 -2.74 0.49 19.91
C VAL A 245 -3.31 -0.54 20.88
N HIS A 246 -4.62 -0.69 20.88
CA HIS A 246 -5.35 -1.67 21.69
C HIS A 246 -6.16 -2.59 20.80
N ALA A 247 -5.98 -3.91 20.93
CA ALA A 247 -6.66 -4.89 20.10
C ALA A 247 -7.64 -5.73 20.92
N ASP A 248 -8.94 -5.64 20.62
CA ASP A 248 -9.99 -6.45 21.20
C ASP A 248 -10.45 -7.51 20.20
N VAL A 249 -10.67 -8.73 20.70
CA VAL A 249 -11.18 -9.84 19.88
C VAL A 249 -12.66 -10.03 20.18
N VAL A 250 -13.48 -9.94 19.13
CA VAL A 250 -14.92 -10.14 19.20
C VAL A 250 -15.29 -11.40 18.43
N ASP A 251 -15.97 -12.34 19.09
CA ASP A 251 -16.53 -13.49 18.38
C ASP A 251 -17.82 -13.09 17.66
N VAL A 252 -17.82 -13.17 16.32
CA VAL A 252 -18.93 -12.78 15.45
C VAL A 252 -20.22 -13.53 15.79
N ASN A 253 -20.11 -14.81 16.16
CA ASN A 253 -21.27 -15.65 16.45
C ASN A 253 -21.83 -15.38 17.84
N ARG A 254 -20.99 -14.95 18.79
CA ARG A 254 -21.44 -14.57 20.15
C ARG A 254 -21.99 -13.16 20.21
N SER A 255 -21.59 -12.28 19.30
CA SER A 255 -22.00 -10.87 19.29
C SER A 255 -22.41 -10.36 17.90
N PRO A 256 -23.45 -10.96 17.27
CA PRO A 256 -23.89 -10.59 15.91
C PRO A 256 -24.53 -9.20 15.83
N ALA A 257 -24.99 -8.65 16.96
CA ALA A 257 -25.48 -7.27 17.01
C ALA A 257 -24.33 -6.25 16.86
N LEU A 258 -23.19 -6.53 17.49
CA LEU A 258 -22.00 -5.67 17.39
C LEU A 258 -21.41 -5.72 15.99
N ALA A 259 -21.32 -6.91 15.38
CA ALA A 259 -20.87 -7.06 13.99
C ALA A 259 -21.73 -6.23 13.01
N ARG A 260 -23.07 -6.26 13.18
CA ARG A 260 -24.00 -5.45 12.37
C ARG A 260 -23.84 -3.95 12.61
N GLN A 261 -23.56 -3.51 13.84
CA GLN A 261 -23.32 -2.09 14.14
C GLN A 261 -22.06 -1.55 13.45
N TYR A 262 -21.03 -2.38 13.35
CA TYR A 262 -19.77 -2.04 12.68
C TYR A 262 -19.76 -2.36 11.18
N ASP A 263 -20.91 -2.74 10.61
CA ASP A 263 -21.08 -3.10 9.19
C ASP A 263 -20.10 -4.18 8.72
N VAL A 264 -19.88 -5.18 9.58
CA VAL A 264 -18.99 -6.31 9.29
C VAL A 264 -19.80 -7.47 8.71
N ASP A 265 -19.60 -7.73 7.43
CA ASP A 265 -20.26 -8.78 6.65
C ASP A 265 -19.40 -10.03 6.45
N SER A 266 -18.09 -9.93 6.72
CA SER A 266 -17.10 -10.95 6.41
C SER A 266 -16.35 -11.48 7.64
N TYR A 267 -16.12 -12.79 7.68
CA TYR A 267 -15.38 -13.44 8.77
C TYR A 267 -13.89 -13.12 8.72
N GLY A 268 -13.31 -12.78 9.86
CA GLY A 268 -11.90 -12.40 9.95
C GLY A 268 -11.64 -10.96 9.54
N ALA A 269 -12.66 -10.10 9.60
CA ALA A 269 -12.53 -8.67 9.38
C ALA A 269 -11.96 -7.97 10.62
N LEU A 270 -11.23 -6.90 10.37
CA LEU A 270 -10.73 -5.98 11.38
C LEU A 270 -11.34 -4.62 11.19
N VAL A 271 -11.74 -4.02 12.30
CA VAL A 271 -12.18 -2.64 12.37
C VAL A 271 -11.15 -1.86 13.16
N VAL A 272 -10.52 -0.89 12.51
CA VAL A 272 -9.55 0.01 13.13
C VAL A 272 -10.28 1.32 13.39
N GLU A 273 -10.19 1.85 14.61
CA GLU A 273 -10.90 3.05 15.06
C GLU A 273 -9.99 4.01 15.82
N SER A 274 -10.04 5.30 15.49
CA SER A 274 -9.33 6.36 16.22
C SER A 274 -10.06 7.70 16.04
N ASP A 275 -10.26 8.45 17.13
CA ASP A 275 -10.94 9.76 17.15
C ASP A 275 -12.25 9.81 16.31
N GLY A 276 -13.12 8.80 16.45
CA GLY A 276 -14.42 8.71 15.75
C GLY A 276 -14.34 8.31 14.28
N ARG A 277 -13.14 8.01 13.76
CA ARG A 277 -12.91 7.50 12.40
C ARG A 277 -12.72 6.00 12.46
N ARG A 278 -13.27 5.29 11.47
CA ARG A 278 -13.21 3.82 11.40
C ARG A 278 -12.82 3.34 10.01
N ARG A 279 -12.05 2.27 9.92
CA ARG A 279 -11.74 1.53 8.68
C ARG A 279 -11.97 0.05 8.90
N VAL A 280 -12.76 -0.57 8.02
CA VAL A 280 -13.03 -2.01 8.04
C VAL A 280 -12.31 -2.67 6.88
N PHE A 281 -11.62 -3.79 7.11
CA PHE A 281 -11.02 -4.58 6.04
C PHE A 281 -10.96 -6.06 6.42
N SER A 282 -10.90 -6.91 5.39
CA SER A 282 -10.87 -8.37 5.52
C SER A 282 -9.50 -8.89 5.11
N ASN A 283 -9.12 -10.07 5.62
CA ASN A 283 -7.82 -10.70 5.34
C ASN A 283 -6.61 -9.84 5.78
N PRO A 284 -6.44 -9.62 7.08
CA PRO A 284 -5.37 -8.77 7.59
C PRO A 284 -3.98 -9.27 7.28
N ARG A 285 -3.18 -8.38 6.70
CA ARG A 285 -1.73 -8.47 6.61
C ARG A 285 -1.11 -7.25 7.27
N GLU A 286 0.18 -7.31 7.52
CA GLU A 286 0.91 -6.22 8.17
C GLU A 286 0.74 -4.90 7.38
N GLU A 287 0.88 -4.96 6.06
CA GLU A 287 0.82 -3.78 5.19
C GLU A 287 -0.57 -3.12 5.24
N VAL A 288 -1.62 -3.94 5.18
CA VAL A 288 -3.02 -3.48 5.21
C VAL A 288 -3.36 -2.86 6.56
N LEU A 289 -2.90 -3.47 7.65
CA LEU A 289 -3.11 -2.95 8.99
C LEU A 289 -2.37 -1.62 9.19
N MET A 290 -1.12 -1.50 8.74
CA MET A 290 -0.36 -0.25 8.84
C MET A 290 -1.03 0.89 8.05
N ALA A 291 -1.50 0.60 6.84
CA ALA A 291 -2.24 1.56 6.03
C ALA A 291 -3.51 2.05 6.75
N ALA A 292 -4.29 1.11 7.32
CA ALA A 292 -5.49 1.44 8.06
C ALA A 292 -5.21 2.28 9.32
N LEU A 293 -4.13 1.96 10.06
CA LEU A 293 -3.70 2.75 11.23
C LEU A 293 -3.36 4.19 10.84
N LEU A 294 -2.58 4.36 9.77
CA LEU A 294 -2.24 5.70 9.25
C LEU A 294 -3.49 6.45 8.83
N GLN A 295 -4.42 5.78 8.15
CA GLN A 295 -5.66 6.36 7.65
C GLN A 295 -6.57 6.87 8.77
N VAL A 296 -6.77 6.08 9.84
CA VAL A 296 -7.64 6.49 10.95
C VAL A 296 -7.00 7.50 11.90
N THR A 297 -5.68 7.72 11.85
CA THR A 297 -4.98 8.64 12.76
C THR A 297 -4.68 10.01 12.15
N ARG A 298 -4.95 10.23 10.85
CA ARG A 298 -4.71 11.52 10.15
C ARG A 298 -5.44 12.71 10.79
N GLN A 299 -4.75 13.67 11.38
CA GLN A 299 -5.44 14.74 12.13
C GLN A 299 -6.34 15.68 11.29
N GLN A 300 -6.22 15.71 9.96
CA GLN A 300 -7.07 16.51 9.08
C GLN A 300 -7.49 15.73 7.82
N ARG A 301 -8.78 15.80 7.45
CA ARG A 301 -9.24 15.38 6.14
C ARG A 301 -8.71 16.39 5.13
N LYS A 302 -7.94 15.91 4.16
CA LYS A 302 -7.51 16.77 3.04
C LYS A 302 -8.71 17.08 2.17
N ILE A 303 -8.79 18.33 1.75
CA ILE A 303 -9.89 18.81 0.92
C ILE A 303 -9.47 18.74 -0.54
N VAL A 304 -10.27 18.03 -1.33
CA VAL A 304 -10.19 18.02 -2.79
C VAL A 304 -11.21 19.05 -3.29
N GLY A 305 -10.71 20.17 -3.81
CA GLY A 305 -11.54 21.22 -4.40
C GLY A 305 -11.89 20.85 -5.84
N TRP A 306 -13.16 20.62 -6.12
CA TRP A 306 -13.64 20.23 -7.44
C TRP A 306 -14.25 21.43 -8.15
N VAL A 307 -13.66 21.86 -9.25
CA VAL A 307 -14.10 23.07 -9.95
C VAL A 307 -15.46 22.86 -10.60
N VAL A 308 -16.32 23.86 -10.47
CA VAL A 308 -17.66 23.92 -11.07
C VAL A 308 -17.92 25.27 -11.70
N GLY A 309 -18.67 25.29 -12.80
CA GLY A 309 -19.16 26.52 -13.45
C GLY A 309 -19.11 26.48 -14.97
N HIS A 310 -18.27 25.60 -15.53
CA HIS A 310 -17.94 25.55 -16.95
C HIS A 310 -18.42 24.25 -17.62
N GLY A 311 -19.26 23.48 -16.94
CA GLY A 311 -19.81 22.22 -17.42
C GLY A 311 -18.92 21.01 -17.16
N GLU A 312 -18.05 21.11 -16.16
CA GLU A 312 -17.21 20.03 -15.65
C GLU A 312 -18.03 18.81 -15.21
N GLY A 313 -17.35 17.67 -15.05
CA GLY A 313 -17.92 16.46 -14.50
C GLY A 313 -18.59 16.70 -13.14
N ASP A 314 -19.90 16.44 -13.04
CA ASP A 314 -20.66 16.69 -11.81
C ASP A 314 -20.59 15.50 -10.86
N LEU A 315 -20.06 15.73 -9.66
CA LEU A 315 -19.93 14.77 -8.56
C LEU A 315 -21.28 14.33 -7.96
N ALA A 316 -22.36 15.06 -8.20
CA ALA A 316 -23.71 14.68 -7.77
C ALA A 316 -24.47 13.92 -8.87
N ASN A 317 -24.00 13.96 -10.11
CA ASN A 317 -24.68 13.33 -11.23
C ASN A 317 -24.38 11.83 -11.28
N ILE A 318 -25.44 11.04 -11.22
CA ILE A 318 -25.42 9.56 -11.27
C ILE A 318 -25.50 9.01 -12.70
N ASP A 319 -25.64 9.87 -13.71
CA ASP A 319 -25.65 9.45 -15.11
C ASP A 319 -24.39 8.65 -15.45
N ARG A 320 -24.56 7.61 -16.25
CA ARG A 320 -23.50 6.67 -16.56
C ARG A 320 -22.34 7.32 -17.33
N HIS A 321 -22.61 8.21 -18.29
CA HIS A 321 -21.60 8.72 -19.21
C HIS A 321 -21.16 10.15 -18.90
N ARG A 322 -21.98 10.92 -18.19
CA ARG A 322 -21.71 12.32 -17.84
C ARG A 322 -21.48 12.57 -16.35
N GLY A 323 -21.81 11.59 -15.51
CA GLY A 323 -21.71 11.71 -14.06
C GLY A 323 -20.34 11.33 -13.50
N PHE A 324 -20.02 11.89 -12.33
CA PHE A 324 -18.79 11.62 -11.56
C PHE A 324 -19.10 11.23 -10.11
N SER A 325 -20.34 10.81 -9.81
CA SER A 325 -20.74 10.36 -8.48
C SER A 325 -19.90 9.21 -7.93
N THR A 326 -19.45 8.30 -8.80
CA THR A 326 -18.58 7.18 -8.40
C THR A 326 -17.22 7.69 -7.95
N VAL A 327 -16.65 8.70 -8.63
CA VAL A 327 -15.39 9.34 -8.22
C VAL A 327 -15.53 9.97 -6.84
N ARG A 328 -16.62 10.67 -6.58
CA ARG A 328 -16.88 11.23 -5.25
C ARG A 328 -16.83 10.14 -4.18
N ALA A 329 -17.56 9.04 -4.40
CA ALA A 329 -17.59 7.92 -3.46
C ALA A 329 -16.20 7.30 -3.25
N LEU A 330 -15.41 7.15 -4.32
CA LEU A 330 -14.04 6.64 -4.27
C LEU A 330 -13.11 7.55 -3.44
N LEU A 331 -13.16 8.86 -3.67
CA LEU A 331 -12.33 9.81 -2.92
C LEU A 331 -12.77 9.91 -1.46
N GLU A 332 -14.07 9.87 -1.18
CA GLU A 332 -14.60 9.84 0.19
C GLU A 332 -14.23 8.54 0.92
N GLN A 333 -14.17 7.40 0.21
CA GLN A 333 -13.64 6.13 0.74
C GLN A 333 -12.14 6.22 1.09
N GLU A 334 -11.40 7.07 0.40
CA GLU A 334 -10.02 7.43 0.75
C GLU A 334 -9.93 8.57 1.78
N TYR A 335 -11.05 8.92 2.42
CA TYR A 335 -11.18 9.92 3.49
C TYR A 335 -10.86 11.35 3.07
N TYR A 336 -10.77 11.62 1.77
CA TYR A 336 -10.82 12.98 1.27
C TYR A 336 -12.19 13.60 1.54
N GLU A 337 -12.20 14.91 1.71
CA GLU A 337 -13.43 15.69 1.68
C GLU A 337 -13.49 16.40 0.32
N VAL A 338 -14.46 16.03 -0.51
CA VAL A 338 -14.61 16.62 -1.85
C VAL A 338 -15.58 17.80 -1.77
N ARG A 339 -15.10 19.01 -2.06
CA ARG A 339 -15.90 20.24 -2.00
C ARG A 339 -15.99 20.90 -3.38
N PRO A 340 -17.18 21.33 -3.83
CA PRO A 340 -17.28 22.12 -5.04
C PRO A 340 -16.62 23.49 -4.85
N VAL A 341 -15.93 23.98 -5.88
CA VAL A 341 -15.24 25.28 -5.91
C VAL A 341 -15.72 26.03 -7.15
N SER A 342 -16.44 27.13 -6.94
CA SER A 342 -16.74 28.10 -8.00
C SER A 342 -15.60 29.10 -8.08
N LEU A 343 -15.15 29.42 -9.29
CA LEU A 343 -14.13 30.45 -9.52
C LEU A 343 -14.73 31.81 -9.94
N ILE A 344 -16.05 31.86 -10.12
CA ILE A 344 -16.77 33.08 -10.52
C ILE A 344 -16.84 34.02 -9.32
N GLY A 345 -15.99 35.06 -9.31
CA GLY A 345 -15.97 36.09 -8.26
C GLY A 345 -15.33 35.65 -6.93
N ASP A 346 -14.86 34.40 -6.83
CA ASP A 346 -14.30 33.80 -5.63
C ASP A 346 -12.84 33.33 -5.84
N GLU A 347 -12.09 33.11 -4.76
CA GLU A 347 -10.78 32.45 -4.79
C GLU A 347 -10.91 30.94 -4.50
N VAL A 348 -9.89 30.17 -4.90
CA VAL A 348 -9.73 28.80 -4.40
C VAL A 348 -9.51 28.86 -2.88
N PRO A 349 -10.32 28.15 -2.07
CA PRO A 349 -10.17 28.17 -0.62
C PRO A 349 -8.78 27.72 -0.18
N PRO A 350 -8.12 28.40 0.77
CA PRO A 350 -6.73 28.12 1.17
C PRO A 350 -6.55 26.73 1.79
N GLU A 351 -7.61 26.11 2.31
CA GLU A 351 -7.60 24.75 2.83
C GLU A 351 -7.62 23.66 1.73
N THR A 352 -7.80 24.05 0.46
CA THR A 352 -7.82 23.14 -0.69
C THR A 352 -6.45 22.50 -0.89
N SER A 353 -6.35 21.21 -0.61
CA SER A 353 -5.11 20.44 -0.74
C SER A 353 -4.82 20.07 -2.19
N VAL A 354 -5.85 19.72 -2.96
CA VAL A 354 -5.76 19.41 -4.40
C VAL A 354 -6.93 20.05 -5.12
N LEU A 355 -6.66 20.85 -6.16
CA LEU A 355 -7.68 21.41 -7.06
C LEU A 355 -7.87 20.49 -8.27
N VAL A 356 -9.10 20.12 -8.60
CA VAL A 356 -9.43 19.25 -9.73
C VAL A 356 -10.30 19.99 -10.73
N ILE A 357 -9.84 20.07 -11.97
CA ILE A 357 -10.59 20.59 -13.12
C ILE A 357 -10.89 19.42 -14.04
N ALA A 358 -12.15 18.99 -14.09
CA ALA A 358 -12.57 17.74 -14.73
C ALA A 358 -13.41 17.99 -16.00
N GLY A 359 -12.78 18.05 -17.17
CA GLY A 359 -13.48 18.10 -18.46
C GLY A 359 -14.37 19.34 -18.66
N PRO A 360 -13.85 20.57 -18.49
CA PRO A 360 -14.65 21.78 -18.67
C PRO A 360 -15.17 21.88 -20.11
N GLN A 361 -16.44 22.22 -20.27
CA GLN A 361 -17.11 22.29 -21.59
C GLN A 361 -17.07 23.70 -22.18
N LYS A 362 -16.85 24.72 -21.34
CA LYS A 362 -16.73 26.14 -21.67
C LYS A 362 -15.38 26.68 -21.21
N ASP A 363 -14.96 27.79 -21.82
CA ASP A 363 -13.74 28.50 -21.42
C ASP A 363 -13.89 29.27 -20.11
N PHE A 364 -12.77 29.38 -19.41
CA PHE A 364 -12.61 30.20 -18.22
C PHE A 364 -12.35 31.66 -18.59
N LEU A 365 -12.88 32.57 -17.79
CA LEU A 365 -12.61 33.98 -17.87
C LEU A 365 -11.18 34.28 -17.37
N PRO A 366 -10.55 35.38 -17.83
CA PRO A 366 -9.20 35.75 -17.37
C PRO A 366 -9.07 35.90 -15.85
N GLU A 367 -10.11 36.38 -15.17
CA GLU A 367 -10.12 36.53 -13.70
C GLU A 367 -10.14 35.16 -12.99
N GLU A 368 -10.85 34.18 -13.54
CA GLU A 368 -10.90 32.81 -13.00
C GLU A 368 -9.54 32.12 -13.17
N LEU A 369 -8.92 32.27 -14.35
CA LEU A 369 -7.56 31.78 -14.60
C LEU A 369 -6.54 32.46 -13.67
N ALA A 370 -6.72 33.75 -13.35
CA ALA A 370 -5.91 34.43 -12.36
C ALA A 370 -6.14 33.90 -10.92
N ALA A 371 -7.33 33.39 -10.59
CA ALA A 371 -7.57 32.71 -9.32
C ALA A 371 -6.83 31.35 -9.27
N VAL A 372 -6.88 30.57 -10.35
CA VAL A 372 -6.10 29.32 -10.48
C VAL A 372 -4.60 29.60 -10.39
N ASP A 373 -4.12 30.65 -11.05
CA ASP A 373 -2.71 31.05 -11.00
C ASP A 373 -2.25 31.35 -9.57
N ARG A 374 -3.02 32.16 -8.83
CA ARG A 374 -2.71 32.48 -7.43
C ARG A 374 -2.72 31.25 -6.53
N TYR A 375 -3.59 30.28 -6.78
CA TYR A 375 -3.57 29.00 -6.08
C TYR A 375 -2.29 28.21 -6.39
N LEU A 376 -1.95 28.05 -7.67
CA LEU A 376 -0.76 27.31 -8.10
C LEU A 376 0.55 27.94 -7.59
N GLN A 377 0.62 29.28 -7.54
CA GLN A 377 1.76 30.02 -6.98
C GLN A 377 1.86 29.92 -5.45
N ARG A 378 0.77 29.59 -4.74
CA ARG A 378 0.76 29.25 -3.30
C ARG A 378 0.96 27.73 -3.12
N PRO A 379 2.20 27.25 -3.30
CA PRO A 379 2.54 25.95 -3.94
C PRO A 379 1.39 24.94 -4.10
N GLY A 380 0.40 25.31 -4.91
CA GLY A 380 -0.82 24.55 -5.10
C GLY A 380 -0.56 23.23 -5.81
N GLN A 381 -1.47 22.28 -5.63
CA GLN A 381 -1.42 20.97 -6.28
C GLN A 381 -2.69 20.83 -7.12
N ALA A 382 -2.56 20.61 -8.42
CA ALA A 382 -3.72 20.56 -9.30
C ALA A 382 -3.71 19.35 -10.24
N LEU A 383 -4.90 18.82 -10.47
CA LEU A 383 -5.21 17.86 -11.51
C LEU A 383 -6.09 18.54 -12.56
N VAL A 384 -5.62 18.56 -13.81
CA VAL A 384 -6.40 19.07 -14.94
C VAL A 384 -6.64 17.94 -15.93
N MET A 385 -7.91 17.65 -16.19
CA MET A 385 -8.34 16.69 -17.20
C MET A 385 -9.03 17.47 -18.30
N LEU A 386 -8.41 17.56 -19.48
CA LEU A 386 -8.89 18.44 -20.55
C LEU A 386 -9.09 17.66 -21.85
N ASP A 387 -10.34 17.53 -22.26
CA ASP A 387 -10.75 16.81 -23.47
C ASP A 387 -10.35 17.55 -24.76
N PRO A 388 -10.22 16.85 -25.90
CA PRO A 388 -9.99 17.44 -27.20
C PRO A 388 -11.02 18.51 -27.54
N LEU A 389 -10.57 19.62 -28.15
CA LEU A 389 -11.44 20.69 -28.68
C LEU A 389 -12.30 21.40 -27.61
N ARG A 390 -11.99 21.23 -26.32
CA ARG A 390 -12.62 21.93 -25.19
C ARG A 390 -11.66 22.90 -24.53
N ALA A 391 -12.24 23.95 -23.94
CA ALA A 391 -11.59 25.03 -23.19
C ALA A 391 -10.20 25.49 -23.72
N PRO A 392 -10.10 26.03 -24.96
CA PRO A 392 -8.84 26.51 -25.54
C PRO A 392 -8.11 27.59 -24.71
N GLU A 393 -8.81 28.42 -23.95
CA GLU A 393 -8.20 29.44 -23.09
C GLU A 393 -7.49 28.79 -21.89
N LEU A 394 -8.07 27.72 -21.32
CA LEU A 394 -7.42 26.92 -20.29
C LEU A 394 -6.17 26.23 -20.85
N ALA A 395 -6.24 25.65 -22.06
CA ALA A 395 -5.07 25.07 -22.73
C ALA A 395 -3.97 26.11 -22.97
N THR A 396 -4.34 27.34 -23.32
CA THR A 396 -3.40 28.45 -23.53
C THR A 396 -2.77 28.91 -22.22
N PHE A 397 -3.56 29.00 -21.14
CA PHE A 397 -3.08 29.32 -19.79
C PHE A 397 -2.02 28.33 -19.30
N LEU A 398 -2.23 27.02 -19.50
CA LEU A 398 -1.31 25.97 -19.06
C LEU A 398 0.07 26.04 -19.72
N ARG A 399 0.23 26.79 -20.82
CA ARG A 399 1.55 27.07 -21.43
C ARG A 399 2.47 27.84 -20.49
N ARG A 400 1.92 28.67 -19.58
CA ARG A 400 2.68 29.34 -18.52
C ARG A 400 3.32 28.36 -17.55
N TYR A 401 2.75 27.16 -17.44
CA TYR A 401 3.22 26.05 -16.65
C TYR A 401 3.94 25.00 -17.50
N TYR A 402 4.47 25.39 -18.67
CA TYR A 402 5.25 24.55 -19.58
C TYR A 402 4.48 23.35 -20.16
N ILE A 403 3.15 23.42 -20.22
CA ILE A 403 2.31 22.38 -20.81
C ILE A 403 1.59 22.93 -22.03
N ALA A 404 1.67 22.22 -23.15
CA ALA A 404 0.85 22.49 -24.33
C ALA A 404 -0.15 21.36 -24.54
N LEU A 405 -1.41 21.74 -24.81
CA LEU A 405 -2.48 20.81 -25.21
C LEU A 405 -2.97 21.21 -26.60
N PRO A 406 -2.31 20.74 -27.68
CA PRO A 406 -2.74 20.99 -29.05
C PRO A 406 -4.21 20.57 -29.26
N PRO A 407 -4.97 21.22 -30.15
CA PRO A 407 -6.34 20.84 -30.50
C PRO A 407 -6.36 19.61 -31.43
N ASP A 408 -5.72 18.53 -30.97
CA ASP A 408 -5.63 17.25 -31.67
C ASP A 408 -6.38 16.14 -30.94
N VAL A 409 -6.58 15.04 -31.66
CA VAL A 409 -7.11 13.78 -31.15
C VAL A 409 -6.07 12.70 -31.39
N VAL A 410 -5.82 11.88 -30.38
CA VAL A 410 -4.88 10.77 -30.47
C VAL A 410 -5.62 9.53 -30.95
N VAL A 411 -5.01 8.80 -31.88
CA VAL A 411 -5.51 7.55 -32.44
C VAL A 411 -4.46 6.48 -32.25
N ASP A 412 -4.86 5.31 -31.74
CA ASP A 412 -3.99 4.15 -31.56
C ASP A 412 -4.71 2.85 -31.94
N PRO A 413 -4.57 2.41 -33.20
CA PRO A 413 -5.25 1.20 -33.67
C PRO A 413 -4.73 -0.09 -33.02
N SER A 414 -3.45 -0.09 -32.63
CA SER A 414 -2.76 -1.26 -32.07
C SER A 414 -3.20 -1.54 -30.63
N ALA A 415 -3.43 -0.47 -29.86
CA ALA A 415 -3.82 -0.54 -28.46
C ALA A 415 -5.35 -0.51 -28.25
N ARG A 416 -6.13 -0.64 -29.31
CA ARG A 416 -7.60 -0.69 -29.25
C ARG A 416 -8.06 -1.97 -28.56
N LEU A 417 -9.10 -1.86 -27.73
CA LEU A 417 -9.81 -3.01 -27.20
C LEU A 417 -10.48 -3.82 -28.33
N TYR A 418 -10.46 -5.14 -28.20
CA TYR A 418 -11.12 -6.03 -29.15
C TYR A 418 -12.62 -5.74 -29.22
N GLY A 419 -13.13 -5.42 -30.42
CA GLY A 419 -14.53 -5.05 -30.63
C GLY A 419 -14.93 -3.66 -30.10
N GLY A 420 -13.99 -2.86 -29.60
CA GLY A 420 -14.23 -1.50 -29.09
C GLY A 420 -14.22 -0.41 -30.17
N GLU A 421 -14.65 0.79 -29.79
CA GLU A 421 -14.54 1.99 -30.62
C GLU A 421 -13.07 2.33 -30.91
N TYR A 422 -12.78 2.90 -32.08
CA TYR A 422 -11.40 3.15 -32.54
C TYR A 422 -10.65 4.23 -31.75
N LEU A 423 -11.35 5.05 -30.98
CA LEU A 423 -10.77 6.10 -30.15
C LEU A 423 -10.69 5.70 -28.69
N THR A 424 -11.05 4.46 -28.37
CA THR A 424 -10.88 3.85 -27.05
C THR A 424 -9.65 2.96 -27.07
N MET A 425 -8.61 3.36 -26.33
CA MET A 425 -7.30 2.71 -26.34
C MET A 425 -6.81 2.41 -24.92
N GLN A 426 -6.18 1.26 -24.77
CA GLN A 426 -5.51 0.87 -23.55
C GLN A 426 -4.10 1.46 -23.55
N LEU A 427 -3.77 2.28 -22.55
CA LEU A 427 -2.50 2.97 -22.53
C LEU A 427 -1.37 2.03 -22.09
N SER A 428 -0.20 2.21 -22.68
CA SER A 428 0.99 1.45 -22.28
C SER A 428 1.52 1.99 -20.96
N VAL A 429 1.73 1.10 -19.99
CA VAL A 429 2.23 1.43 -18.65
C VAL A 429 3.55 0.72 -18.42
N GLU A 430 4.63 1.49 -18.34
CA GLU A 430 5.94 0.98 -17.94
C GLU A 430 6.14 1.20 -16.44
N ARG A 431 6.35 0.11 -15.71
CA ARG A 431 6.56 0.17 -14.25
C ARG A 431 7.92 0.80 -13.97
N GLY A 432 7.92 1.93 -13.27
CA GLY A 432 9.14 2.65 -12.88
C GLY A 432 9.19 4.09 -13.40
N ASP A 433 8.38 4.42 -14.41
CA ASP A 433 8.33 5.77 -15.00
C ASP A 433 7.82 6.81 -14.00
N HIS A 434 6.83 6.44 -13.18
CA HIS A 434 6.23 7.34 -12.21
C HIS A 434 5.59 6.60 -11.02
N PRO A 435 5.67 7.13 -9.78
CA PRO A 435 5.06 6.49 -8.60
C PRO A 435 3.58 6.18 -8.73
N ILE A 436 2.80 7.05 -9.40
CA ILE A 436 1.36 6.85 -9.67
C ILE A 436 1.09 5.52 -10.39
N LEU A 437 2.01 5.08 -11.24
CA LEU A 437 1.85 3.88 -12.08
C LEU A 437 2.32 2.60 -11.38
N ALA A 438 3.15 2.70 -10.34
CA ALA A 438 3.77 1.56 -9.69
C ALA A 438 2.75 0.55 -9.11
N PRO A 439 1.65 0.97 -8.45
CA PRO A 439 0.66 0.05 -7.89
C PRO A 439 -0.48 -0.31 -8.86
N LEU A 440 -0.43 0.10 -10.14
CA LEU A 440 -1.47 -0.26 -11.12
C LEU A 440 -1.47 -1.78 -11.40
N ASP A 441 -2.61 -2.42 -11.17
CA ASP A 441 -2.82 -3.83 -11.49
C ASP A 441 -3.15 -4.06 -12.98
N ALA A 442 -3.73 -3.05 -13.64
CA ALA A 442 -4.05 -3.07 -15.06
C ALA A 442 -3.75 -1.71 -15.73
N PRO A 443 -3.47 -1.67 -17.04
CA PRO A 443 -3.26 -0.43 -17.76
C PRO A 443 -4.56 0.37 -17.90
N PRO A 444 -4.56 1.71 -17.76
CA PRO A 444 -5.76 2.52 -17.85
C PRO A 444 -6.30 2.57 -19.29
N LEU A 445 -7.59 2.84 -19.41
CA LEU A 445 -8.33 2.92 -20.67
C LEU A 445 -8.78 4.34 -20.92
N PHE A 446 -8.32 4.93 -22.02
CA PHE A 446 -8.68 6.29 -22.41
C PHE A 446 -9.52 6.26 -23.68
N SER A 447 -10.60 7.03 -23.67
CA SER A 447 -11.46 7.30 -24.82
C SER A 447 -11.29 8.75 -25.23
N LEU A 448 -11.18 9.05 -26.52
CA LEU A 448 -11.17 10.43 -27.03
C LEU A 448 -10.15 11.34 -26.31
N THR A 449 -8.89 10.91 -26.24
CA THR A 449 -7.83 11.71 -25.61
C THR A 449 -7.11 12.61 -26.62
N ARG A 450 -6.63 13.76 -26.13
CA ARG A 450 -5.70 14.64 -26.85
C ARG A 450 -4.26 14.44 -26.38
N SER A 451 -3.32 15.01 -27.11
CA SER A 451 -1.92 15.01 -26.70
C SER A 451 -1.65 16.03 -25.58
N VAL A 452 -0.69 15.71 -24.73
CA VAL A 452 -0.18 16.58 -23.66
C VAL A 452 1.33 16.70 -23.83
N GLU A 453 1.79 17.88 -24.20
CA GLU A 453 3.19 18.15 -24.52
C GLU A 453 3.86 18.99 -23.44
N VAL A 454 5.15 18.71 -23.23
CA VAL A 454 6.02 19.52 -22.38
C VAL A 454 6.73 20.54 -23.24
N LEU A 455 6.57 21.81 -22.91
CA LEU A 455 7.33 22.91 -23.51
C LEU A 455 8.69 23.03 -22.84
N ALA A 456 9.71 23.40 -23.61
CA ALA A 456 11.03 23.68 -23.06
C ALA A 456 10.97 24.87 -22.09
N GLY A 457 11.57 24.72 -20.91
CA GLY A 457 11.68 25.76 -19.89
C GLY A 457 13.14 26.05 -19.53
N GLU A 458 13.37 27.11 -18.77
CA GLU A 458 14.70 27.42 -18.23
C GLU A 458 15.18 26.33 -17.27
N ALA A 459 16.49 26.03 -17.31
CA ALA A 459 17.08 24.99 -16.47
C ALA A 459 16.87 25.30 -14.97
N GLY A 460 16.20 24.38 -14.27
CA GLY A 460 15.92 24.51 -12.83
C GLY A 460 14.65 25.30 -12.48
N ALA A 461 13.91 25.83 -13.46
CA ALA A 461 12.62 26.47 -13.23
C ALA A 461 11.50 25.45 -12.97
N MET A 462 11.61 24.27 -13.59
CA MET A 462 10.63 23.19 -13.49
C MET A 462 11.29 21.81 -13.61
N MET A 463 10.50 20.77 -13.34
CA MET A 463 10.76 19.37 -13.68
C MET A 463 9.47 18.82 -14.27
N ALA A 464 9.53 18.32 -15.52
CA ALA A 464 8.38 17.77 -16.21
C ALA A 464 8.65 16.31 -16.58
N VAL A 465 7.69 15.44 -16.27
CA VAL A 465 7.77 14.00 -16.50
C VAL A 465 6.51 13.56 -17.27
N PRO A 466 6.61 13.35 -18.59
CA PRO A 466 5.57 12.63 -19.34
C PRO A 466 5.61 11.15 -18.95
N PHE A 467 4.61 10.71 -18.19
CA PHE A 467 4.57 9.36 -17.62
C PHE A 467 3.55 8.44 -18.28
N LEU A 468 2.55 8.99 -18.98
CA LEU A 468 1.51 8.19 -19.62
C LEU A 468 1.54 8.42 -21.13
N ARG A 469 1.72 7.34 -21.90
CA ARG A 469 1.98 7.38 -23.34
C ARG A 469 1.17 6.33 -24.09
N THR A 470 0.86 6.64 -25.34
CA THR A 470 0.30 5.68 -26.31
C THR A 470 1.40 4.80 -26.92
N SER A 471 1.01 3.83 -27.75
CA SER A 471 1.96 2.94 -28.43
C SER A 471 2.81 3.68 -29.48
N GLY A 472 3.87 3.03 -29.95
CA GLY A 472 4.67 3.54 -31.07
C GLY A 472 3.92 3.63 -32.41
N GLU A 473 2.79 2.92 -32.57
CA GLU A 473 1.98 2.94 -33.79
C GLU A 473 0.85 3.99 -33.75
N SER A 474 0.74 4.72 -32.64
CA SER A 474 -0.23 5.80 -32.49
C SER A 474 0.16 7.06 -33.27
N TRP A 475 -0.79 7.97 -33.44
CA TRP A 475 -0.55 9.31 -33.94
C TRP A 475 -1.55 10.32 -33.37
N ALA A 476 -1.19 11.60 -33.41
CA ALA A 476 -2.09 12.70 -33.10
C ALA A 476 -2.51 13.41 -34.39
N THR A 477 -3.80 13.68 -34.55
CA THR A 477 -4.37 14.34 -35.73
C THR A 477 -5.27 15.50 -35.34
N ALA A 478 -5.15 16.62 -36.07
CA ALA A 478 -6.06 17.76 -35.95
C ALA A 478 -7.34 17.57 -36.78
N ASP A 479 -7.47 16.45 -37.50
CA ASP A 479 -8.63 16.16 -38.34
C ASP A 479 -9.85 15.77 -37.50
N THR A 480 -10.78 16.72 -37.36
CA THR A 480 -12.05 16.49 -36.63
C THR A 480 -12.98 15.47 -37.29
N GLY A 481 -12.73 15.10 -38.56
CA GLY A 481 -13.49 14.04 -39.25
C GLY A 481 -13.40 12.68 -38.55
N VAL A 482 -12.29 12.44 -37.85
CA VAL A 482 -12.03 11.23 -37.07
C VAL A 482 -13.08 11.00 -35.98
N LEU A 483 -13.60 12.08 -35.38
CA LEU A 483 -14.64 12.02 -34.34
C LEU A 483 -15.99 11.50 -34.89
N ARG A 484 -16.26 11.67 -36.18
CA ARG A 484 -17.51 11.23 -36.83
C ARG A 484 -17.37 9.88 -37.49
N ALA A 485 -16.26 9.67 -38.21
CA ALA A 485 -16.01 8.46 -38.95
C ALA A 485 -15.63 7.29 -38.03
N GLY A 486 -15.08 7.61 -36.85
CA GLY A 486 -14.58 6.60 -35.92
C GLY A 486 -13.47 5.77 -36.53
N ALA A 487 -12.81 6.19 -37.60
CA ALA A 487 -11.67 5.50 -38.20
C ALA A 487 -10.80 6.56 -38.87
N ALA A 488 -9.48 6.41 -38.72
CA ALA A 488 -8.52 7.36 -39.27
C ALA A 488 -7.34 6.58 -39.87
N THR A 489 -6.81 7.10 -40.97
CA THR A 489 -5.52 6.69 -41.51
C THR A 489 -4.51 7.79 -41.23
N PHE A 490 -3.27 7.38 -40.95
CA PHE A 490 -2.18 8.31 -40.75
C PHE A 490 -1.84 9.04 -42.06
N VAL A 491 -1.79 10.38 -42.01
CA VAL A 491 -1.43 11.25 -43.14
C VAL A 491 -0.11 11.97 -42.86
N VAL A 492 0.92 11.60 -43.62
CA VAL A 492 2.26 12.21 -43.54
C VAL A 492 2.18 13.72 -43.77
N GLY A 493 2.85 14.50 -42.92
CA GLY A 493 2.91 15.96 -43.01
C GLY A 493 1.73 16.70 -42.39
N ARG A 494 0.64 15.99 -42.04
CA ARG A 494 -0.49 16.52 -41.27
C ARG A 494 -0.50 15.96 -39.86
N ASP A 495 -0.38 14.66 -39.74
CA ASP A 495 -0.49 13.93 -38.48
C ASP A 495 0.89 13.74 -37.85
N ARG A 496 0.93 13.73 -36.52
CA ARG A 496 2.17 13.57 -35.76
C ARG A 496 2.31 12.12 -35.27
N PRO A 497 3.38 11.41 -35.63
CA PRO A 497 3.59 10.03 -35.19
C PRO A 497 3.86 9.95 -33.69
N GLY A 498 3.48 8.83 -33.08
CA GLY A 498 3.69 8.51 -31.68
C GLY A 498 5.11 7.99 -31.37
N PRO A 499 5.36 7.56 -30.12
CA PRO A 499 4.41 7.51 -29.01
C PRO A 499 4.01 8.91 -28.51
N VAL A 500 2.71 9.14 -28.36
CA VAL A 500 2.15 10.43 -27.95
C VAL A 500 1.96 10.42 -26.44
N ALA A 501 2.42 11.47 -25.76
CA ALA A 501 2.15 11.65 -24.34
C ALA A 501 0.71 12.14 -24.13
N VAL A 502 0.01 11.52 -23.18
CA VAL A 502 -1.39 11.81 -22.83
C VAL A 502 -1.57 12.11 -21.33
N GLY A 503 -0.54 11.89 -20.53
CA GLY A 503 -0.47 12.25 -19.13
C GLY A 503 0.91 12.76 -18.75
N VAL A 504 0.96 13.96 -18.19
CA VAL A 504 2.20 14.66 -17.85
C VAL A 504 2.11 15.22 -16.44
N GLU A 505 3.20 15.06 -15.71
CA GLU A 505 3.44 15.78 -14.47
C GLU A 505 4.38 16.96 -14.73
N VAL A 506 4.08 18.12 -14.15
CA VAL A 506 5.01 19.24 -14.04
C VAL A 506 5.09 19.72 -12.58
N ALA A 507 6.30 19.68 -12.02
CA ALA A 507 6.64 20.38 -10.79
C ALA A 507 7.36 21.68 -11.15
N PHE A 508 6.90 22.81 -10.62
CA PHE A 508 7.46 24.13 -10.91
C PHE A 508 7.80 24.86 -9.61
N ARG A 509 8.84 25.69 -9.65
CA ARG A 509 9.20 26.54 -8.53
C ARG A 509 8.17 27.65 -8.36
N THR A 510 7.73 27.86 -7.13
CA THR A 510 6.88 29.01 -6.80
C THR A 510 7.69 30.16 -6.23
N LEU A 511 7.11 31.35 -6.29
CA LEU A 511 7.66 32.55 -5.66
C LEU A 511 7.67 32.36 -4.13
N THR A 512 8.84 31.99 -3.61
CA THR A 512 9.03 31.77 -2.16
C THR A 512 9.48 33.08 -1.50
N PRO A 513 8.95 33.46 -0.31
CA PRO A 513 9.44 34.62 0.42
C PRO A 513 10.96 34.54 0.71
N PRO A 514 11.68 35.68 0.76
CA PRO A 514 13.11 35.68 1.08
C PRO A 514 13.38 35.01 2.44
N GLY A 515 14.18 33.93 2.45
CA GLY A 515 14.56 33.20 3.65
C GLY A 515 13.74 31.93 3.98
N ALA A 516 12.69 31.63 3.22
CA ALA A 516 11.95 30.37 3.33
C ALA A 516 12.53 29.29 2.37
N PRO A 517 12.43 27.99 2.73
CA PRO A 517 12.90 26.91 1.85
C PRO A 517 12.09 26.90 0.55
N PRO A 518 12.71 26.63 -0.61
CA PRO A 518 12.04 26.69 -1.90
C PRO A 518 10.87 25.70 -1.95
N GLU A 519 9.68 26.23 -2.18
CA GLU A 519 8.47 25.44 -2.34
C GLU A 519 8.21 25.14 -3.82
N GLN A 520 7.53 24.02 -4.09
CA GLN A 520 7.20 23.59 -5.45
C GLN A 520 5.69 23.34 -5.57
N GLY A 521 5.09 23.98 -6.56
CA GLY A 521 3.76 23.64 -7.04
C GLY A 521 3.84 22.41 -7.96
N ARG A 522 2.76 21.65 -8.04
CA ARG A 522 2.69 20.47 -8.90
C ARG A 522 1.38 20.45 -9.66
N LEU A 523 1.48 20.09 -10.92
CA LEU A 523 0.37 20.04 -11.84
C LEU A 523 0.44 18.71 -12.58
N ILE A 524 -0.63 17.93 -12.53
CA ILE A 524 -0.80 16.75 -13.40
C ILE A 524 -1.88 17.05 -14.41
N VAL A 525 -1.58 16.78 -15.67
CA VAL A 525 -2.50 17.02 -16.78
C VAL A 525 -2.73 15.74 -17.54
N TYR A 526 -4.01 15.38 -17.71
CA TYR A 526 -4.47 14.32 -18.60
C TYR A 526 -5.21 14.91 -19.79
N GLY A 527 -4.98 14.36 -20.98
CA GLY A 527 -5.63 14.76 -22.22
C GLY A 527 -7.08 14.28 -22.38
N ASN A 528 -7.66 13.74 -21.31
CA ASN A 528 -9.02 13.23 -21.28
C ASN A 528 -9.57 13.26 -19.85
N SER A 529 -10.86 13.56 -19.72
CA SER A 529 -11.64 13.48 -18.48
C SER A 529 -12.55 12.26 -18.42
N GLU A 530 -12.91 11.69 -19.58
CA GLU A 530 -13.87 10.57 -19.67
C GLU A 530 -13.41 9.35 -18.90
N PHE A 531 -12.10 9.06 -18.80
CA PHE A 531 -11.59 7.91 -18.05
C PHE A 531 -12.08 7.88 -16.59
N ALA A 532 -12.43 9.05 -16.04
CA ALA A 532 -12.90 9.21 -14.67
C ALA A 532 -14.43 9.32 -14.54
N ASN A 533 -15.20 9.30 -15.62
CA ASN A 533 -16.66 9.30 -15.52
C ASN A 533 -17.20 7.97 -14.95
N ASN A 534 -18.47 7.95 -14.55
CA ASN A 534 -19.13 6.77 -13.97
C ASN A 534 -19.09 5.51 -14.85
N PHE A 535 -18.88 5.64 -16.17
CA PHE A 535 -18.76 4.52 -17.09
C PHE A 535 -17.35 3.94 -17.06
N PHE A 536 -16.35 4.76 -17.36
CA PHE A 536 -14.98 4.33 -17.58
C PHE A 536 -14.19 4.13 -16.28
N ILE A 537 -14.60 4.72 -15.16
CA ILE A 537 -13.87 4.60 -13.89
C ILE A 537 -13.77 3.13 -13.43
N GLU A 538 -14.77 2.31 -13.74
CA GLU A 538 -14.84 0.89 -13.40
C GLU A 538 -14.02 0.00 -14.36
N PHE A 539 -13.47 0.56 -15.45
CA PHE A 539 -12.69 -0.21 -16.42
C PHE A 539 -11.20 -0.20 -16.06
N LEU A 540 -10.61 -1.40 -16.11
CA LEU A 540 -9.17 -1.61 -16.04
C LEU A 540 -8.52 -0.81 -14.88
N GLY A 541 -7.45 -0.06 -15.16
CA GLY A 541 -6.70 0.71 -14.16
C GLY A 541 -7.22 2.12 -13.91
N ASN A 542 -8.39 2.53 -14.41
CA ASN A 542 -8.84 3.92 -14.36
C ASN A 542 -9.11 4.42 -12.93
N LYS A 543 -9.82 3.63 -12.14
CA LYS A 543 -10.03 3.89 -10.70
C LYS A 543 -8.71 4.09 -9.96
N ASP A 544 -7.77 3.18 -10.14
CA ASP A 544 -6.48 3.25 -9.47
C ASP A 544 -5.67 4.45 -9.95
N LEU A 545 -5.63 4.73 -11.26
CA LEU A 545 -4.94 5.89 -11.82
C LEU A 545 -5.44 7.19 -11.18
N LEU A 546 -6.76 7.40 -11.14
CA LEU A 546 -7.35 8.62 -10.58
C LEU A 546 -6.99 8.79 -9.11
N VAL A 547 -7.19 7.75 -8.32
CA VAL A 547 -6.96 7.83 -6.87
C VAL A 547 -5.48 8.00 -6.55
N ASN A 548 -4.59 7.25 -7.21
CA ASN A 548 -3.15 7.39 -7.05
C ASN A 548 -2.68 8.80 -7.45
N THR A 549 -3.31 9.41 -8.46
CA THR A 549 -3.03 10.79 -8.87
C THR A 549 -3.37 11.78 -7.76
N VAL A 550 -4.56 11.63 -7.15
CA VAL A 550 -4.97 12.50 -6.03
C VAL A 550 -4.09 12.27 -4.81
N ASP A 551 -3.74 11.03 -4.48
CA ASP A 551 -2.83 10.71 -3.36
C ASP A 551 -1.43 11.32 -3.55
N TRP A 552 -0.92 11.26 -4.79
CA TRP A 552 0.35 11.86 -5.15
C TRP A 552 0.33 13.37 -5.02
N LEU A 553 -0.69 14.04 -5.56
CA LEU A 553 -0.87 15.49 -5.46
C LEU A 553 -1.13 15.93 -4.03
N ALA A 554 -1.84 15.13 -3.24
CA ALA A 554 -2.02 15.36 -1.80
C ALA A 554 -0.71 15.20 -1.01
N ARG A 555 0.44 14.93 -1.65
CA ARG A 555 1.76 14.68 -1.05
C ARG A 555 1.73 13.49 -0.09
N GLU A 556 1.07 12.41 -0.49
CA GLU A 556 1.04 11.14 0.24
C GLU A 556 1.80 10.03 -0.50
N PRO A 557 3.13 10.14 -0.67
CA PRO A 557 3.89 9.09 -1.35
C PRO A 557 3.78 7.72 -0.65
N GLN A 558 3.49 7.72 0.66
CA GLN A 558 3.25 6.51 1.44
C GLN A 558 1.89 5.87 1.13
N ALA A 559 0.84 6.64 0.78
CA ALA A 559 -0.49 6.09 0.46
C ALA A 559 -0.46 5.27 -0.84
N ILE A 560 0.29 5.76 -1.85
CA ILE A 560 0.48 5.09 -3.14
C ILE A 560 1.19 3.74 -2.99
N SER A 561 2.12 3.63 -2.03
CA SER A 561 2.88 2.41 -1.77
C SER A 561 2.11 1.38 -0.93
N GLN A 562 0.96 1.77 -0.36
CA GLN A 562 0.26 1.03 0.70
C GLN A 562 -1.05 0.37 0.27
N ARG A 563 -1.51 0.56 -0.97
CA ARG A 563 -2.74 -0.11 -1.43
C ARG A 563 -2.50 -1.61 -1.62
N PRO A 564 -3.13 -2.49 -0.82
CA PRO A 564 -3.07 -3.92 -1.10
C PRO A 564 -3.75 -4.20 -2.43
N ARG A 565 -3.12 -5.02 -3.28
CA ARG A 565 -3.74 -5.54 -4.51
C ARG A 565 -5.03 -6.24 -4.11
N SER A 566 -6.16 -5.56 -4.32
CA SER A 566 -7.48 -6.16 -4.11
C SER A 566 -7.75 -7.04 -5.32
N GLN A 567 -7.29 -8.29 -5.24
CA GLN A 567 -7.88 -9.35 -6.04
C GLN A 567 -9.30 -9.56 -5.51
N GLU A 568 -10.27 -8.85 -6.09
CA GLU A 568 -11.68 -9.23 -5.94
C GLU A 568 -11.84 -10.62 -6.55
N LEU A 569 -11.95 -11.62 -5.69
CA LEU A 569 -12.26 -13.00 -6.06
C LEU A 569 -13.66 -13.02 -6.69
N GLY A 570 -13.74 -12.95 -8.02
CA GLY A 570 -15.01 -13.15 -8.74
C GLY A 570 -15.19 -12.38 -10.04
N VAL A 571 -14.38 -11.37 -10.34
CA VAL A 571 -14.52 -10.57 -11.57
C VAL A 571 -13.15 -10.39 -12.23
N HIS A 572 -12.56 -11.48 -12.72
CA HIS A 572 -11.45 -11.38 -13.67
C HIS A 572 -12.04 -11.07 -15.05
N GLN A 573 -12.33 -9.80 -15.32
CA GLN A 573 -12.61 -9.35 -16.68
C GLN A 573 -11.29 -9.38 -17.45
N PHE A 574 -11.18 -10.33 -18.38
CA PHE A 574 -10.05 -10.43 -19.30
C PHE A 574 -10.29 -9.45 -20.45
N TYR A 575 -9.55 -8.35 -20.46
CA TYR A 575 -9.55 -7.43 -21.59
C TYR A 575 -8.41 -7.82 -22.53
N VAL A 576 -8.79 -8.18 -23.75
CA VAL A 576 -7.86 -8.63 -24.78
C VAL A 576 -7.75 -7.52 -25.81
N SER A 577 -6.53 -7.06 -26.11
CA SER A 577 -6.28 -6.13 -27.22
C SER A 577 -6.60 -6.80 -28.57
N ASN A 578 -6.77 -6.02 -29.64
CA ASN A 578 -6.99 -6.61 -30.97
C ASN A 578 -5.91 -7.64 -31.35
N GLU A 579 -4.64 -7.30 -31.14
CA GLU A 579 -3.53 -8.18 -31.52
C GLU A 579 -3.52 -9.49 -30.72
N GLN A 580 -3.81 -9.42 -29.41
CA GLN A 580 -3.95 -10.61 -28.58
C GLN A 580 -5.18 -11.44 -28.98
N GLY A 581 -6.27 -10.77 -29.36
CA GLY A 581 -7.51 -11.39 -29.80
C GLY A 581 -7.30 -12.19 -31.08
N ASP A 582 -6.60 -11.61 -32.05
CA ASP A 582 -6.25 -12.27 -33.32
C ASP A 582 -5.36 -13.49 -33.07
N ARG A 583 -4.34 -13.38 -32.19
CA ARG A 583 -3.48 -14.52 -31.83
C ARG A 583 -4.28 -15.64 -31.15
N ILE A 584 -5.18 -15.30 -30.23
CA ILE A 584 -6.04 -16.27 -29.55
C ILE A 584 -6.98 -16.94 -30.57
N PHE A 585 -7.58 -16.16 -31.48
CA PHE A 585 -8.45 -16.69 -32.54
C PHE A 585 -7.69 -17.66 -33.44
N TRP A 586 -6.55 -17.28 -34.00
CA TRP A 586 -5.79 -18.16 -34.89
C TRP A 586 -5.23 -19.39 -34.16
N GLY A 587 -4.81 -19.24 -32.90
CA GLY A 587 -4.36 -20.36 -32.08
C GLY A 587 -5.47 -21.37 -31.76
N THR A 588 -6.61 -20.89 -31.27
CA THR A 588 -7.69 -21.77 -30.76
C THR A 588 -8.68 -22.19 -31.85
N ALA A 589 -9.03 -21.32 -32.78
CA ALA A 589 -10.02 -21.61 -33.82
C ALA A 589 -9.41 -22.32 -35.05
N VAL A 590 -8.10 -22.21 -35.29
CA VAL A 590 -7.45 -22.75 -36.49
C VAL A 590 -6.36 -23.75 -36.16
N LEU A 591 -5.34 -23.35 -35.40
CA LEU A 591 -4.17 -24.22 -35.15
C LEU A 591 -4.55 -25.48 -34.35
N GLU A 592 -5.34 -25.33 -33.28
CA GLU A 592 -5.78 -26.46 -32.46
C GLU A 592 -6.64 -27.47 -33.26
N PRO A 593 -7.72 -27.09 -33.96
CA PRO A 593 -8.46 -28.00 -34.83
C PRO A 593 -7.63 -28.60 -35.96
N MET A 594 -6.71 -27.82 -36.56
CA MET A 594 -5.83 -28.32 -37.61
C MET A 594 -4.87 -29.39 -37.07
N LEU A 595 -4.32 -29.22 -35.86
CA LEU A 595 -3.49 -30.23 -35.21
C LEU A 595 -4.27 -31.53 -35.02
N PHE A 596 -5.51 -31.45 -34.51
CA PHE A 596 -6.37 -32.63 -34.37
C PHE A 596 -6.71 -33.27 -35.71
N ALA A 597 -6.97 -32.48 -36.76
CA ALA A 597 -7.22 -32.98 -38.10
C ALA A 597 -6.00 -33.70 -38.69
N VAL A 598 -4.79 -33.15 -38.52
CA VAL A 598 -3.53 -33.76 -38.97
C VAL A 598 -3.26 -35.06 -38.22
N VAL A 599 -3.45 -35.09 -36.89
CA VAL A 599 -3.33 -36.31 -36.09
C VAL A 599 -4.35 -37.36 -36.54
N GLY A 600 -5.60 -36.95 -36.78
CA GLY A 600 -6.65 -37.82 -37.31
C GLY A 600 -6.30 -38.42 -38.67
N LEU A 601 -5.80 -37.59 -39.60
CA LEU A 601 -5.34 -38.01 -40.92
C LEU A 601 -4.12 -38.94 -40.84
N ALA A 602 -3.15 -38.64 -39.98
CA ALA A 602 -1.96 -39.47 -39.79
C ALA A 602 -2.33 -40.85 -39.22
N LEU A 603 -3.25 -40.92 -38.26
CA LEU A 603 -3.78 -42.18 -37.73
C LEU A 603 -4.57 -42.97 -38.79
N ALA A 604 -5.36 -42.28 -39.62
CA ALA A 604 -6.10 -42.91 -40.71
C ALA A 604 -5.19 -43.45 -41.82
N ALA A 605 -4.14 -42.71 -42.20
CA ALA A 605 -3.15 -43.15 -43.18
C ALA A 605 -2.33 -44.33 -42.65
N ARG A 606 -1.92 -44.30 -41.37
CA ARG A 606 -1.20 -45.40 -40.73
C ARG A 606 -2.03 -46.69 -40.67
N ARG A 607 -3.36 -46.60 -40.54
CA ARG A 607 -4.27 -47.75 -40.59
C ARG A 607 -4.51 -48.30 -42.00
N ARG A 608 -4.28 -47.49 -43.04
CA ARG A 608 -4.48 -47.91 -44.44
C ARG A 608 -3.24 -48.55 -45.05
N TRP A 609 -2.05 -48.23 -44.54
CA TRP A 609 -0.76 -48.67 -45.12
C TRP A 609 0.13 -49.48 -44.16
N GLY A 610 -0.33 -49.74 -42.93
CA GLY A 610 0.24 -50.74 -42.02
C GLY A 610 -0.85 -51.72 -41.62
#